data_AF-A0A941CM84-F1
#
_entry.id   AF-A0A941CM84-F1
#
_cell.length_a   1.000
_cell.length_b   1.000
_cell.length_c   1.000
_cell.angle_alpha   90.00
_cell.angle_beta   90.00
_cell.angle_gamma   90.00
#
_symmetry.space_group_name_H-M   'P 1'
#
loop_
_entity.id
_entity.type
_entity.pdbx_description
1 polymer ?
#
loop_
_entity_poly.entity_id
_entity_poly.type
_entity_poly.pdbx_seq_one_letter_code
_entity_poly.pdbx_strand_id
1 'polypeptide(L)'
;MEKWKESEGTIRMKTMLKLMQNPKNGIPEEKLPRFEEIVQTTKGAECEGKFMKAMAERLALYTQTYGRTAELLDDHTVLVTFACHHGYYKHAPKGKFQFPDSVETYFERCAGGRLYEYEKALGIKLRIKSVDTSPLKENILHPVKFIFEILE
;
A
#
# COMPACT_ATOMS: atom_id res chain seq x y z
N MET A 1 -28.62 30.60 8.29
CA MET A 1 -27.36 30.10 8.87
C MET A 1 -27.01 28.83 8.10
N GLU A 2 -26.34 28.97 6.95
CA GLU A 2 -25.96 27.83 6.12
C GLU A 2 -24.90 27.00 6.85
N LYS A 3 -25.25 25.76 7.17
CA LYS A 3 -24.28 24.75 7.58
C LYS A 3 -23.41 24.48 6.37
N TRP A 4 -22.21 25.08 6.33
CA TRP A 4 -21.17 24.72 5.37
C TRP A 4 -20.96 23.20 5.45
N LYS A 5 -21.41 22.48 4.42
CA LYS A 5 -21.15 21.05 4.31
C LYS A 5 -19.66 20.87 4.12
N GLU A 6 -19.05 20.08 4.99
CA GLU A 6 -17.66 19.70 4.85
C GLU A 6 -17.48 18.93 3.54
N SER A 7 -16.44 19.27 2.78
CA SER A 7 -16.16 18.60 1.51
C SER A 7 -15.81 17.13 1.73
N GLU A 8 -16.25 16.26 0.81
CA GLU A 8 -16.03 14.81 0.86
C GLU A 8 -14.55 14.43 1.10
N GLY A 9 -13.60 15.06 0.40
CA GLY A 9 -12.17 14.83 0.61
C GLY A 9 -11.70 15.15 2.04
N THR A 10 -12.25 16.17 2.71
CA THR A 10 -11.91 16.48 4.10
C THR A 10 -12.48 15.46 5.07
N ILE A 11 -13.71 14.99 4.83
CA ILE A 11 -14.33 13.91 5.63
C ILE A 11 -13.48 12.65 5.51
N ARG A 12 -13.08 12.30 4.28
CA ARG A 12 -12.22 11.16 3.97
C ARG A 12 -10.89 11.20 4.74
N MET A 13 -10.15 12.30 4.64
CA MET A 13 -8.85 12.44 5.32
C MET A 13 -8.97 12.40 6.85
N LYS A 14 -10.07 12.90 7.41
CA LYS A 14 -10.37 12.76 8.85
C LYS A 14 -10.59 11.31 9.26
N THR A 15 -11.29 10.52 8.45
CA THR A 15 -11.51 9.09 8.75
C THR A 15 -10.19 8.33 8.70
N MET A 16 -9.36 8.58 7.68
CA MET A 16 -8.02 8.02 7.60
C MET A 16 -7.15 8.41 8.81
N LEU A 17 -7.16 9.69 9.21
CA LEU A 17 -6.43 10.15 10.40
C LEU A 17 -6.88 9.43 11.67
N LYS A 18 -8.19 9.18 11.85
CA LYS A 18 -8.70 8.41 13.00
C LYS A 18 -8.22 6.96 12.99
N LEU A 19 -8.17 6.32 11.81
CA LEU A 19 -7.56 5.00 11.68
C LEU A 19 -6.09 5.07 12.06
N MET A 20 -5.39 6.12 11.66
CA MET A 20 -3.98 6.28 12.01
C MET A 20 -3.74 6.44 13.51
N GLN A 21 -4.59 7.21 14.19
CA GLN A 21 -4.53 7.44 15.63
C GLN A 21 -4.86 6.18 16.46
N ASN A 22 -5.37 5.11 15.85
CA ASN A 22 -5.68 3.88 16.58
C ASN A 22 -4.39 3.16 17.00
N PRO A 23 -4.09 3.02 18.32
CA PRO A 23 -2.86 2.42 18.80
C PRO A 23 -2.66 0.97 18.32
N LYS A 24 -3.75 0.25 18.02
CA LYS A 24 -3.70 -1.12 17.48
C LYS A 24 -3.08 -1.21 16.08
N ASN A 25 -3.06 -0.10 15.35
CA ASN A 25 -2.46 -0.03 14.03
C ASN A 25 -0.93 0.13 14.09
N GLY A 26 -0.36 0.43 15.27
CA GLY A 26 1.08 0.39 15.50
C GLY A 26 1.84 1.51 14.78
N ILE A 27 1.16 2.63 14.50
CA ILE A 27 1.85 3.83 14.03
C ILE A 27 2.57 4.45 15.21
N PRO A 28 3.87 4.73 15.08
CA PRO A 28 4.57 5.54 16.07
C PRO A 28 3.94 6.95 16.20
N GLU A 29 3.66 7.41 17.41
CA GLU A 29 2.94 8.66 17.66
C GLU A 29 3.63 9.89 17.06
N GLU A 30 4.95 9.87 16.92
CA GLU A 30 5.74 10.97 16.33
C GLU A 30 5.42 11.23 14.85
N LYS A 31 4.66 10.33 14.23
CA LYS A 31 4.28 10.38 12.83
C LYS A 31 2.91 10.99 12.58
N LEU A 32 2.08 11.14 13.62
CA LEU A 32 0.72 11.69 13.56
C LEU A 32 0.65 13.22 13.37
N PRO A 33 1.51 14.05 14.01
CA PRO A 33 1.35 15.51 14.01
C PRO A 33 1.23 16.13 12.62
N ARG A 34 1.99 15.60 11.64
CA ARG A 34 1.94 16.10 10.26
C ARG A 34 0.58 15.88 9.59
N PHE A 35 -0.06 14.74 9.83
CA PHE A 35 -1.39 14.45 9.25
C PHE A 35 -2.48 15.23 9.97
N GLU A 36 -2.33 15.42 11.29
CA GLU A 36 -3.21 16.28 12.08
C GLU A 36 -3.18 17.73 11.59
N GLU A 37 -1.98 18.28 11.37
CA GLU A 37 -1.79 19.62 10.84
C GLU A 37 -2.44 19.77 9.47
N ILE A 38 -2.23 18.83 8.54
CA ILE A 38 -2.84 18.86 7.20
C ILE A 38 -4.37 18.92 7.29
N VAL A 39 -4.97 18.04 8.10
CA VAL A 39 -6.43 17.96 8.24
C VAL A 39 -7.02 19.19 8.95
N GLN A 40 -6.26 19.84 9.83
CA GLN A 40 -6.69 21.05 10.53
C GLN A 40 -6.55 22.33 9.68
N THR A 41 -5.51 22.41 8.84
CA THR A 41 -5.14 23.64 8.13
C THR A 41 -5.65 23.72 6.70
N THR A 42 -6.09 22.61 6.10
CA THR A 42 -6.52 22.56 4.69
C THR A 42 -7.88 21.88 4.51
N LYS A 43 -8.53 22.14 3.38
CA LYS A 43 -9.87 21.61 3.05
C LYS A 43 -9.96 21.16 1.60
N GLY A 44 -10.98 20.34 1.29
CA GLY A 44 -11.25 19.86 -0.06
C GLY A 44 -10.05 19.15 -0.68
N ALA A 45 -9.86 19.36 -1.99
CA ALA A 45 -8.80 18.73 -2.78
C ALA A 45 -7.38 19.08 -2.29
N GLU A 46 -7.18 20.25 -1.67
CA GLU A 46 -5.87 20.63 -1.12
C GLU A 46 -5.49 19.72 0.06
N CYS A 47 -6.46 19.40 0.92
CA CYS A 47 -6.27 18.50 2.05
C CYS A 47 -5.88 17.11 1.58
N GLU A 48 -6.64 16.57 0.62
CA GLU A 48 -6.37 15.28 0.02
C GLU A 48 -4.99 15.24 -0.64
N GLY A 49 -4.64 16.23 -1.49
CA GLY A 49 -3.34 16.28 -2.14
C GLY A 49 -2.16 16.33 -1.16
N LYS A 50 -2.25 17.14 -0.10
CA LYS A 50 -1.21 17.22 0.94
C LYS A 50 -1.11 15.93 1.75
N PHE A 51 -2.24 15.32 2.09
CA PHE A 51 -2.30 14.07 2.84
C PHE A 51 -1.71 12.91 2.05
N MET A 52 -2.11 12.77 0.78
CA MET A 52 -1.58 11.75 -0.14
C MET A 52 -0.08 11.93 -0.37
N LYS A 53 0.40 13.17 -0.53
CA LYS A 53 1.83 13.45 -0.62
C LYS A 53 2.59 13.01 0.64
N ALA A 54 2.05 13.32 1.83
CA ALA A 54 2.67 12.88 3.08
C ALA A 54 2.70 11.35 3.21
N MET A 55 1.67 10.64 2.73
CA MET A 55 1.70 9.17 2.66
C MET A 55 2.73 8.64 1.67
N ALA A 56 2.83 9.22 0.47
CA ALA A 56 3.82 8.84 -0.53
C ALA A 56 5.26 8.95 0.01
N GLU A 57 5.56 10.02 0.74
CA GLU A 57 6.87 10.21 1.38
C GLU A 57 7.18 9.13 2.42
N ARG A 58 6.17 8.67 3.18
CA ARG A 58 6.33 7.56 4.13
C ARG A 58 6.54 6.23 3.44
N LEU A 59 5.78 5.99 2.36
CA LEU A 59 5.95 4.80 1.55
C LEU A 59 7.37 4.74 0.99
N ALA A 60 7.87 5.86 0.45
CA ALA A 60 9.23 5.98 -0.08
C ALA A 60 10.28 5.68 1.01
N LEU A 61 10.14 6.24 2.20
CA LEU A 61 11.03 5.98 3.33
C LEU A 61 11.04 4.48 3.72
N TYR A 62 9.86 3.87 3.79
CA TYR A 62 9.74 2.44 4.09
C TYR A 62 10.40 1.59 3.00
N THR A 63 10.13 1.87 1.72
CA THR A 63 10.70 1.11 0.60
C THR A 63 12.21 1.24 0.53
N GLN A 64 12.75 2.43 0.78
CA GLN A 64 14.20 2.67 0.81
C GLN A 64 14.86 1.91 1.97
N THR A 65 14.26 1.94 3.16
CA THR A 65 14.79 1.28 4.36
C THR A 65 14.86 -0.23 4.21
N TYR A 66 13.84 -0.85 3.60
CA TYR A 66 13.71 -2.31 3.52
C TYR A 66 14.03 -2.89 2.13
N GLY A 67 14.58 -2.08 1.22
CA GLY A 67 14.91 -2.51 -0.15
C GLY A 67 13.69 -3.07 -0.90
N ARG A 68 12.54 -2.42 -0.74
CA ARG A 68 11.28 -2.78 -1.41
C ARG A 68 11.02 -1.85 -2.58
N THR A 69 10.05 -2.22 -3.40
CA THR A 69 9.61 -1.41 -4.54
C THR A 69 8.11 -1.28 -4.45
N ALA A 70 7.63 -0.09 -4.08
CA ALA A 70 6.23 0.24 -4.08
C ALA A 70 6.02 1.73 -4.38
N GLU A 71 4.90 2.04 -5.02
CA GLU A 71 4.51 3.40 -5.38
C GLU A 71 3.04 3.64 -5.04
N LEU A 72 2.73 4.86 -4.63
CA LEU A 72 1.36 5.33 -4.41
C LEU A 72 0.89 5.97 -5.72
N LEU A 73 -0.21 5.46 -6.27
CA LEU A 73 -0.80 5.94 -7.52
C LEU A 73 -1.90 6.98 -7.25
N ASP A 74 -2.21 7.77 -8.28
CA ASP A 74 -3.22 8.84 -8.21
C ASP A 74 -4.63 8.32 -7.95
N ASP A 75 -4.90 7.03 -8.23
CA ASP A 75 -6.18 6.36 -7.98
C ASP A 75 -6.31 5.81 -6.54
N HIS A 76 -5.46 6.26 -5.62
CA HIS A 76 -5.44 5.82 -4.22
C HIS A 76 -5.12 4.33 -4.04
N THR A 77 -4.34 3.77 -4.97
CA THR A 77 -3.80 2.43 -4.83
C THR A 77 -2.30 2.44 -4.62
N VAL A 78 -1.79 1.41 -3.95
CA VAL A 78 -0.36 1.14 -3.79
C VAL A 78 0.00 0.00 -4.73
N LEU A 79 0.84 0.27 -5.72
CA LEU A 79 1.45 -0.76 -6.56
C LEU A 79 2.71 -1.26 -5.87
N VAL A 80 2.80 -2.57 -5.63
CA VAL A 80 3.97 -3.23 -5.08
C VAL A 80 4.57 -4.13 -6.13
N THR A 81 5.87 -3.95 -6.37
CA THR A 81 6.66 -4.81 -7.23
C THR A 81 7.40 -5.82 -6.35
N PHE A 82 6.99 -7.08 -6.42
CA PHE A 82 7.45 -8.15 -5.56
C PHE A 82 8.36 -9.12 -6.31
N ALA A 83 9.64 -9.15 -5.93
CA ALA A 83 10.54 -10.22 -6.28
C ALA A 83 10.53 -11.29 -5.18
N CYS A 84 10.13 -12.52 -5.52
CA CYS A 84 10.22 -13.66 -4.62
C CYS A 84 11.65 -14.21 -4.65
N HIS A 85 12.39 -14.08 -3.54
CA HIS A 85 13.74 -14.65 -3.43
C HIS A 85 13.72 -16.11 -2.99
N HIS A 86 12.55 -16.69 -2.71
CA HIS A 86 12.44 -18.08 -2.31
C HIS A 86 12.88 -19.00 -3.45
N GLY A 87 13.72 -20.00 -3.11
CA GLY A 87 14.36 -20.91 -4.06
C GLY A 87 13.41 -21.69 -4.98
N TYR A 88 12.11 -21.73 -4.66
CA TYR A 88 11.06 -22.23 -5.56
C TYR A 88 11.13 -21.58 -6.95
N TYR A 89 11.32 -20.25 -7.00
CA TYR A 89 11.33 -19.50 -8.27
C TYR A 89 12.73 -19.25 -8.82
N LYS A 90 13.76 -19.19 -7.97
CA LYS A 90 15.11 -18.77 -8.38
C LYS A 90 15.93 -19.82 -9.12
N HIS A 91 15.52 -21.10 -9.08
CA HIS A 91 16.38 -22.21 -9.51
C HIS A 91 15.77 -23.16 -10.54
N ALA A 92 14.52 -22.96 -10.95
CA ALA A 92 13.91 -23.83 -11.93
C ALA A 92 14.34 -23.42 -13.35
N PRO A 93 14.98 -24.33 -14.12
CA PRO A 93 15.26 -24.10 -15.53
C PRO A 93 13.98 -23.77 -16.31
N LYS A 94 14.08 -22.94 -17.34
CA LYS A 94 12.96 -22.64 -18.26
C LYS A 94 12.28 -23.95 -18.70
N GLY A 95 10.97 -24.06 -18.50
CA GLY A 95 10.18 -25.25 -18.86
C GLY A 95 10.24 -26.43 -17.89
N LYS A 96 10.93 -26.32 -16.75
CA LYS A 96 10.96 -27.35 -15.68
C LYS A 96 10.23 -26.93 -14.40
N PHE A 97 9.47 -25.84 -14.46
CA PHE A 97 8.69 -25.35 -13.34
C PHE A 97 7.46 -26.23 -13.14
N GLN A 98 7.41 -26.97 -12.03
CA GLN A 98 6.15 -27.51 -11.52
C GLN A 98 5.60 -26.48 -10.55
N PHE A 99 4.64 -25.70 -11.02
CA PHE A 99 3.90 -24.81 -10.14
C PHE A 99 3.16 -25.66 -9.08
N PRO A 100 2.96 -25.17 -7.85
CA PRO A 100 1.83 -25.65 -7.07
C PRO A 100 0.56 -25.48 -7.91
N ASP A 101 -0.47 -26.31 -7.70
CA ASP A 101 -1.70 -26.34 -8.53
C ASP A 101 -2.36 -24.95 -8.72
N SER A 102 -2.02 -23.96 -7.89
CA SER A 102 -2.28 -22.54 -8.16
C SER A 102 -1.13 -21.62 -7.70
N VAL A 103 -0.45 -21.04 -8.68
CA VAL A 103 0.59 -20.00 -8.50
C VAL A 103 -0.01 -18.76 -7.86
N GLU A 104 -1.21 -18.44 -8.31
CA GLU A 104 -2.05 -17.34 -7.87
C GLU A 104 -2.26 -17.43 -6.36
N THR A 105 -2.70 -18.58 -5.84
CA THR A 105 -2.92 -18.77 -4.41
C THR A 105 -1.63 -18.67 -3.58
N TYR A 106 -0.48 -19.06 -4.13
CA TYR A 106 0.80 -18.81 -3.46
C TYR A 106 1.08 -17.31 -3.33
N PHE A 107 0.96 -16.57 -4.44
CA PHE A 107 1.25 -15.13 -4.45
C PHE A 107 0.20 -14.29 -3.75
N GLU A 108 -1.06 -14.74 -3.65
CA GLU A 108 -2.09 -14.15 -2.79
C GLU A 108 -1.67 -14.19 -1.31
N ARG A 109 -1.06 -15.28 -0.85
CA ARG A 109 -0.52 -15.34 0.52
C ARG A 109 0.65 -14.38 0.71
N CYS A 110 1.53 -14.26 -0.28
CA CYS A 110 2.62 -13.26 -0.26
C CYS A 110 2.07 -11.84 -0.26
N ALA A 111 1.03 -11.57 -1.05
CA ALA A 111 0.35 -10.29 -1.10
C ALA A 111 -0.29 -9.97 0.25
N GLY A 112 -0.91 -10.94 0.92
CA GLY A 112 -1.44 -10.78 2.28
C GLY A 112 -0.36 -10.42 3.32
N GLY A 113 0.81 -11.07 3.25
CA GLY A 113 1.96 -10.72 4.09
C GLY A 113 2.45 -9.28 3.85
N ARG A 114 2.59 -8.88 2.57
CA ARG A 114 2.97 -7.51 2.20
C ARG A 114 1.92 -6.49 2.61
N LEU A 115 0.64 -6.80 2.42
CA LEU A 115 -0.46 -5.95 2.83
C LEU A 115 -0.34 -5.60 4.31
N TYR A 116 -0.15 -6.60 5.17
CA TYR A 116 0.03 -6.36 6.61
C TYR A 116 1.23 -5.46 6.92
N GLU A 117 2.37 -5.67 6.27
CA GLU A 117 3.55 -4.82 6.45
C GLU A 117 3.30 -3.36 6.05
N TYR A 118 2.67 -3.13 4.90
CA TYR A 118 2.34 -1.78 4.44
C TYR A 118 1.26 -1.12 5.30
N GLU A 119 0.25 -1.86 5.76
CA GLU A 119 -0.73 -1.36 6.73
C GLU A 119 -0.04 -0.84 8.00
N LYS A 120 0.96 -1.58 8.53
CA LYS A 120 1.73 -1.16 9.70
C LYS A 120 2.64 0.03 9.42
N ALA A 121 3.31 0.05 8.27
CA ALA A 121 4.25 1.12 7.92
C ALA A 121 3.55 2.46 7.68
N LEU A 122 2.46 2.41 6.91
CA LEU A 122 1.69 3.57 6.51
C LEU A 122 0.68 3.97 7.58
N GLY A 123 0.15 2.98 8.29
CA GLY A 123 -0.84 3.21 9.33
C GLY A 123 -2.28 3.31 8.83
N ILE A 124 -2.52 2.78 7.65
CA ILE A 124 -3.82 2.79 6.97
C ILE A 124 -4.28 1.37 6.77
N LYS A 125 -5.57 1.21 6.51
CA LYS A 125 -6.12 -0.08 6.09
C LYS A 125 -6.01 -0.23 4.59
N LEU A 126 -5.66 -1.44 4.17
CA LEU A 126 -5.46 -1.79 2.78
C LEU A 126 -6.32 -3.02 2.45
N ARG A 127 -6.71 -3.13 1.19
CA ARG A 127 -7.33 -4.34 0.62
C ARG A 127 -6.55 -4.80 -0.60
N ILE A 128 -6.42 -6.11 -0.79
CA ILE A 128 -5.89 -6.65 -2.05
C ILE A 128 -6.91 -6.36 -3.16
N LYS A 129 -6.53 -5.50 -4.11
CA LYS A 129 -7.31 -5.21 -5.31
C LYS A 129 -7.01 -6.21 -6.42
N SER A 130 -5.72 -6.53 -6.62
CA SER A 130 -5.30 -7.57 -7.55
C SER A 130 -3.92 -8.13 -7.24
N VAL A 131 -3.66 -9.33 -7.76
CA VAL A 131 -2.36 -10.00 -7.79
C VAL A 131 -2.10 -10.40 -9.23
N ASP A 132 -1.08 -9.80 -9.86
CA ASP A 132 -0.70 -10.08 -11.24
C ASP A 132 0.55 -10.97 -11.29
N THR A 133 0.31 -12.25 -11.57
CA THR A 133 1.31 -13.30 -11.76
C THR A 133 1.67 -13.53 -13.23
N SER A 134 1.06 -12.80 -14.18
CA SER A 134 1.30 -13.00 -15.61
C SER A 134 2.78 -12.92 -16.02
N PRO A 135 3.64 -12.06 -15.41
CA PRO A 135 5.06 -12.00 -15.78
C PRO A 135 5.81 -13.33 -15.57
N LEU A 136 5.36 -14.17 -14.65
CA LEU A 136 5.98 -15.47 -14.37
C LEU A 136 5.85 -16.47 -15.53
N LYS A 137 4.86 -16.28 -16.41
CA LYS A 137 4.64 -17.15 -17.57
C LYS A 137 5.68 -16.91 -18.67
N GLU A 138 6.26 -15.72 -18.71
CA GLU A 138 7.13 -15.28 -19.81
C GLU A 138 8.60 -15.17 -19.38
N ASN A 139 8.87 -14.76 -18.14
CA ASN A 139 10.23 -14.58 -17.63
C ASN A 139 10.27 -14.60 -16.09
N ILE A 140 11.07 -15.52 -15.53
CA ILE A 140 11.22 -15.70 -14.08
C ILE A 140 12.02 -14.55 -13.43
N LEU A 141 12.65 -13.68 -14.23
CA LEU A 141 13.36 -12.49 -13.76
C LEU A 141 12.43 -11.30 -13.49
N HIS A 142 11.16 -11.36 -13.90
CA HIS A 142 10.24 -10.25 -13.68
C HIS A 142 9.43 -10.40 -12.38
N PRO A 143 9.26 -9.30 -11.63
CA PRO A 143 8.55 -9.30 -10.35
C PRO A 143 7.03 -9.42 -10.54
N VAL A 144 6.39 -10.12 -9.60
CA VAL A 144 4.93 -10.17 -9.45
C VAL A 144 4.45 -8.81 -8.97
N LYS A 145 3.29 -8.35 -9.46
CA LYS A 145 2.72 -7.07 -9.05
C LYS A 145 1.54 -7.29 -8.12
N PHE A 146 1.53 -6.61 -6.98
CA PHE A 146 0.36 -6.53 -6.10
C PHE A 146 -0.21 -5.13 -6.17
N ILE A 147 -1.52 -5.01 -6.28
CA ILE A 147 -2.21 -3.72 -6.18
C ILE A 147 -3.05 -3.74 -4.92
N PHE A 148 -2.76 -2.80 -4.02
CA PHE A 148 -3.52 -2.60 -2.80
C PHE A 148 -4.35 -1.33 -2.89
N GLU A 149 -5.60 -1.41 -2.48
CA GLU A 149 -6.50 -0.26 -2.37
C GLU A 149 -6.49 0.27 -0.95
N ILE A 150 -6.46 1.59 -0.81
CA ILE A 150 -6.55 2.26 0.49
C ILE A 150 -8.01 2.27 0.94
N LEU A 151 -8.26 1.76 2.14
CA LEU A 151 -9.57 1.79 2.77
C LEU A 151 -9.73 3.07 3.61
N GLU A 152 -10.91 3.67 3.47
CA GLU A 152 -11.30 4.94 4.10
C GLU A 152 -12.18 4.73 5.32
#